data_AF-A0A916F6A1-F1
#
_entry.id   AF-A0A916F6A1-F1
#
_cell.length_a   1.000
_cell.length_b   1.000
_cell.length_c   1.000
_cell.angle_alpha   90.00
_cell.angle_beta   90.00
_cell.angle_gamma   90.00
#
_symmetry.space_group_name_H-M   'P 1'
#
loop_
_entity.id
_entity.type
_entity.pdbx_description
1 polymer ?
#
loop_
_entity_poly.entity_id
_entity_poly.type
_entity_poly.pdbx_seq_one_letter_code
_entity_poly.pdbx_strand_id
1 'polypeptide(L)'
;MTRFKPKSGEVQTDQGTITVASFYTPDDIAALSFKRSFQLHPHYSPIISSKKSLIRIAAESDANVTLATTQAGDIVGFGILQYPDPDERWVRVGDRVMMELSVVEVSRAWRSGGLAKKILELALDHPIQEDKIQYMVGYSWTWDIEGSGLPIMAYRDMMIGLFAQFGFSLRQTNEPNIMMRPENMFMVKIGANISEALIRRLKQVQFNLD
;
A
#
# COMPACT_ATOMS: atom_id res chain seq x y z
N MET A 1 -15.94 -12.21 -7.52
CA MET A 1 -15.93 -10.87 -8.15
C MET A 1 -16.03 -9.83 -7.05
N THR A 2 -15.19 -8.79 -7.08
CA THR A 2 -15.32 -7.65 -6.18
C THR A 2 -16.70 -6.98 -6.36
N ARG A 3 -17.31 -6.51 -5.26
CA ARG A 3 -18.57 -5.77 -5.33
C ARG A 3 -18.39 -4.32 -5.80
N PHE A 4 -17.14 -3.85 -5.89
CA PHE A 4 -16.80 -2.49 -6.27
C PHE A 4 -16.48 -2.39 -7.75
N LYS A 5 -16.89 -1.29 -8.38
CA LYS A 5 -16.61 -1.04 -9.80
C LYS A 5 -15.13 -0.67 -9.98
N PRO A 6 -14.36 -1.40 -10.80
CA PRO A 6 -12.99 -1.03 -11.13
C PRO A 6 -12.90 0.37 -11.74
N LYS A 7 -11.87 1.11 -11.36
CA LYS A 7 -11.43 2.36 -12.00
C LYS A 7 -10.05 2.13 -12.63
N SER A 8 -9.81 2.76 -13.77
CA SER A 8 -8.53 2.70 -14.48
C SER A 8 -8.07 4.07 -14.94
N GLY A 9 -6.79 4.18 -15.24
CA GLY A 9 -6.18 5.33 -15.89
C GLY A 9 -4.85 4.94 -16.52
N GLU A 10 -4.26 5.88 -17.23
CA GLU A 10 -2.99 5.66 -17.94
C GLU A 10 -1.91 6.60 -17.42
N VAL A 11 -0.67 6.14 -17.47
CA VAL A 11 0.52 6.93 -17.19
C VAL A 11 1.46 6.84 -18.37
N GLN A 12 1.81 7.99 -18.94
CA GLN A 12 2.80 8.07 -20.00
C GLN A 12 4.20 8.02 -19.38
N THR A 13 5.05 7.14 -19.91
CA THR A 13 6.44 6.98 -19.48
C THR A 13 7.35 6.92 -20.71
N ASP A 14 8.64 7.10 -20.51
CA ASP A 14 9.63 6.99 -21.59
C ASP A 14 9.68 5.59 -22.23
N GLN A 15 9.16 4.56 -21.54
CA GLN A 15 9.10 3.17 -22.02
C GLN A 15 7.71 2.79 -22.57
N GLY A 16 6.82 3.77 -22.73
CA GLY A 16 5.47 3.60 -23.26
C GLY A 16 4.38 3.86 -22.22
N THR A 17 3.14 3.66 -22.66
CA THR A 17 1.95 3.86 -21.84
C THR A 17 1.73 2.68 -20.90
N ILE A 18 1.55 2.96 -19.62
CA ILE A 18 1.20 1.98 -18.59
C ILE A 18 -0.24 2.19 -18.16
N THR A 19 -1.03 1.12 -18.18
CA THR A 19 -2.39 1.11 -17.63
C THR A 19 -2.32 0.81 -16.14
N VAL A 20 -3.00 1.60 -15.32
CA VAL A 20 -3.17 1.34 -13.89
C VAL A 20 -4.66 1.14 -13.63
N ALA A 21 -5.03 0.03 -13.00
CA ALA A 21 -6.42 -0.24 -12.66
C ALA A 21 -6.56 -0.83 -11.25
N SER A 22 -7.69 -0.53 -10.61
CA SER A 22 -8.07 -0.98 -9.27
C SER A 22 -8.95 -2.24 -9.32
N PHE A 23 -9.07 -2.91 -8.18
CA PHE A 23 -9.97 -4.04 -7.96
C PHE A 23 -9.79 -5.18 -8.97
N TYR A 24 -8.54 -5.50 -9.30
CA TYR A 24 -8.23 -6.67 -10.12
C TYR A 24 -8.80 -7.94 -9.49
N THR A 25 -9.45 -8.78 -10.29
CA THR A 25 -9.97 -10.06 -9.82
C THR A 25 -8.89 -11.15 -9.82
N PRO A 26 -9.07 -12.23 -9.05
CA PRO A 26 -8.16 -13.39 -9.11
C PRO A 26 -7.90 -13.90 -10.54
N ASP A 27 -8.92 -13.95 -11.39
CA ASP A 27 -8.83 -14.43 -12.77
C ASP A 27 -8.07 -13.45 -13.68
N ASP A 28 -8.32 -12.15 -13.53
CA ASP A 28 -7.58 -11.11 -14.28
C ASP A 28 -6.09 -11.16 -13.94
N ILE A 29 -5.75 -11.29 -12.65
CA ILE A 29 -4.36 -11.39 -12.20
C ILE A 29 -3.73 -12.68 -12.72
N ALA A 30 -4.47 -13.79 -12.75
CA ALA A 30 -3.96 -15.07 -13.25
C ALA A 30 -3.51 -14.99 -14.71
N ALA A 31 -4.20 -14.19 -15.55
CA ALA A 31 -3.86 -13.96 -16.95
C ALA A 31 -2.61 -13.08 -17.15
N LEU A 32 -2.19 -12.31 -16.15
CA LEU A 32 -1.04 -11.41 -16.24
C LEU A 32 0.30 -12.09 -15.97
N SER A 33 1.37 -11.47 -16.47
CA SER A 33 2.75 -11.87 -16.24
C SER A 33 3.33 -11.12 -15.02
N PHE A 34 3.90 -11.86 -14.06
CA PHE A 34 4.59 -11.30 -12.90
C PHE A 34 6.08 -11.64 -13.02
N LYS A 35 6.87 -10.66 -13.45
CA LYS A 35 8.30 -10.86 -13.73
C LYS A 35 9.13 -10.90 -12.44
N ARG A 36 10.29 -11.55 -12.56
CA ARG A 36 11.29 -11.74 -11.48
C ARG A 36 11.95 -10.44 -10.99
N SER A 37 11.68 -9.30 -11.64
CA SER A 37 12.17 -7.98 -11.21
C SER A 37 11.74 -7.59 -9.80
N PHE A 38 10.71 -8.24 -9.26
CA PHE A 38 10.25 -8.10 -7.86
C PHE A 38 10.82 -9.17 -6.90
N GLN A 39 11.82 -9.98 -7.29
CA GLN A 39 12.19 -11.19 -6.52
C GLN A 39 13.65 -11.26 -6.05
N LEU A 40 14.55 -10.36 -6.47
CA LEU A 40 15.99 -10.54 -6.23
C LEU A 40 16.71 -9.22 -5.94
N HIS A 41 16.74 -8.82 -4.67
CA HIS A 41 17.68 -7.80 -4.19
C HIS A 41 18.33 -8.27 -2.87
N PRO A 42 19.68 -8.30 -2.78
CA PRO A 42 20.40 -8.86 -1.64
C PRO A 42 20.20 -8.08 -0.32
N HIS A 43 19.69 -6.86 -0.38
CA HIS A 43 19.59 -5.95 0.77
C HIS A 43 18.16 -5.46 1.06
N TYR A 44 17.16 -5.93 0.32
CA TYR A 44 15.74 -5.62 0.53
C TYR A 44 14.87 -6.86 0.24
N SER A 45 13.96 -7.19 1.14
CA SER A 45 12.99 -8.30 0.99
C SER A 45 11.64 -7.81 0.45
N PRO A 46 11.29 -8.12 -0.81
CA PRO A 46 9.98 -7.78 -1.37
C PRO A 46 8.86 -8.39 -0.53
N ILE A 47 7.89 -7.57 -0.11
CA ILE A 47 6.74 -8.04 0.69
C ILE A 47 5.89 -9.01 -0.15
N ILE A 48 5.77 -8.74 -1.46
CA ILE A 48 5.10 -9.63 -2.41
C ILE A 48 6.10 -10.12 -3.45
N SER A 49 6.53 -11.36 -3.29
CA SER A 49 7.44 -12.02 -4.23
C SER A 49 6.74 -12.90 -5.27
N SER A 50 5.41 -13.06 -5.18
CA SER A 50 4.68 -13.99 -6.03
C SER A 50 3.31 -13.49 -6.50
N LYS A 51 2.97 -13.83 -7.75
CA LYS A 51 1.62 -13.65 -8.31
C LYS A 51 0.53 -14.34 -7.49
N LYS A 52 0.85 -15.47 -6.85
CA LYS A 52 -0.10 -16.22 -6.01
C LYS A 52 -0.60 -15.39 -4.82
N SER A 53 0.26 -14.57 -4.22
CA SER A 53 -0.13 -13.68 -3.14
C SER A 53 -1.14 -12.63 -3.60
N LEU A 54 -0.91 -12.02 -4.77
CA LEU A 54 -1.84 -11.05 -5.37
C LEU A 54 -3.22 -11.68 -5.66
N ILE A 55 -3.24 -12.89 -6.23
CA ILE A 55 -4.48 -13.64 -6.51
C ILE A 55 -5.24 -13.95 -5.20
N ARG A 56 -4.53 -14.40 -4.16
CA ARG A 56 -5.13 -14.70 -2.85
C ARG A 56 -5.78 -13.45 -2.24
N ILE A 57 -5.05 -12.33 -2.22
CA ILE A 57 -5.53 -11.07 -1.65
C ILE A 57 -6.71 -10.51 -2.46
N ALA A 58 -6.67 -10.60 -3.79
CA ALA A 58 -7.80 -10.19 -4.64
C ALA A 58 -9.09 -11.00 -4.41
N ALA A 59 -9.00 -12.17 -3.76
CA ALA A 59 -10.16 -12.95 -3.37
C ALA A 59 -10.76 -12.51 -2.02
N GLU A 60 -10.05 -11.67 -1.25
CA GLU A 60 -10.51 -11.19 0.06
C GLU A 60 -11.62 -10.14 -0.07
N SER A 61 -12.52 -10.12 0.92
CA SER A 61 -13.62 -9.17 0.96
C SER A 61 -13.11 -7.73 1.10
N ASP A 62 -13.61 -6.83 0.26
CA ASP A 62 -13.25 -5.41 0.23
C ASP A 62 -11.75 -5.10 0.01
N ALA A 63 -10.92 -6.08 -0.34
CA ALA A 63 -9.55 -5.81 -0.74
C ALA A 63 -9.51 -5.10 -2.10
N ASN A 64 -8.54 -4.21 -2.26
CA ASN A 64 -8.24 -3.55 -3.52
C ASN A 64 -6.80 -3.88 -3.93
N VAL A 65 -6.67 -4.80 -4.88
CA VAL A 65 -5.42 -5.02 -5.60
C VAL A 65 -5.43 -4.12 -6.82
N THR A 66 -4.59 -3.09 -6.78
CA THR A 66 -4.37 -2.14 -7.87
C THR A 66 -3.10 -2.55 -8.61
N LEU A 67 -3.16 -2.78 -9.92
CA LEU A 67 -1.99 -3.14 -10.73
C LEU A 67 -1.69 -2.09 -11.78
N ALA A 68 -0.40 -1.86 -12.00
CA ALA A 68 0.14 -1.16 -13.15
C ALA A 68 0.70 -2.20 -14.14
N THR A 69 0.20 -2.20 -15.37
CA THR A 69 0.50 -3.21 -16.39
C THR A 69 0.92 -2.59 -17.72
N THR A 70 1.88 -3.22 -18.38
CA THR A 70 2.21 -2.91 -19.78
C THR A 70 1.10 -3.40 -20.72
N GLN A 71 1.12 -2.95 -21.98
CA GLN A 71 0.22 -3.47 -23.02
C GLN A 71 0.39 -4.98 -23.27
N ALA A 72 1.58 -5.54 -22.99
CA ALA A 72 1.84 -6.97 -23.10
C ALA A 72 1.32 -7.79 -21.90
N GLY A 73 0.71 -7.15 -20.91
CA GLY A 73 0.19 -7.81 -19.71
C GLY A 73 1.25 -8.10 -18.64
N ASP A 74 2.40 -7.42 -18.67
CA ASP A 74 3.39 -7.51 -17.58
C ASP A 74 3.02 -6.57 -16.44
N ILE A 75 2.96 -7.10 -15.22
CA ILE A 75 2.84 -6.31 -14.00
C ILE A 75 4.18 -5.60 -13.74
N VAL A 76 4.14 -4.28 -13.65
CA VAL A 76 5.31 -3.40 -13.44
C VAL A 76 5.22 -2.56 -12.18
N GLY A 77 4.05 -2.56 -11.53
CA GLY A 77 3.86 -2.04 -10.18
C GLY A 77 2.51 -2.48 -9.63
N PHE A 78 2.34 -2.39 -8.32
CA PHE A 78 1.10 -2.75 -7.65
C PHE A 78 0.95 -2.02 -6.32
N GLY A 79 -0.30 -1.91 -5.87
CA GLY A 79 -0.68 -1.43 -4.55
C GLY A 79 -1.76 -2.33 -3.98
N ILE A 80 -1.71 -2.59 -2.67
CA ILE A 80 -2.66 -3.45 -1.97
C ILE A 80 -3.25 -2.67 -0.81
N LEU A 81 -4.57 -2.53 -0.81
CA LEU A 81 -5.35 -2.07 0.34
C LEU A 81 -6.22 -3.23 0.82
N GLN A 82 -6.09 -3.63 2.08
CA GLN A 82 -6.81 -4.78 2.67
C GLN A 82 -7.08 -4.54 4.16
N TYR A 83 -7.78 -5.46 4.82
CA TYR A 83 -7.87 -5.43 6.28
C TYR A 83 -6.55 -5.90 6.91
N PRO A 84 -6.19 -5.42 8.12
CA PRO A 84 -5.05 -5.93 8.85
C PRO A 84 -5.16 -7.44 9.08
N ASP A 85 -4.01 -8.11 9.21
CA ASP A 85 -4.00 -9.49 9.68
C ASP A 85 -4.63 -9.58 11.10
N PRO A 86 -5.37 -10.66 11.43
CA PRO A 86 -6.07 -10.79 12.72
C PRO A 86 -5.17 -10.70 13.95
N ASP A 87 -3.88 -11.03 13.80
CA ASP A 87 -2.88 -10.99 14.87
C ASP A 87 -2.27 -9.59 15.05
N GLU A 88 -2.55 -8.65 14.15
CA GLU A 88 -2.07 -7.28 14.27
C GLU A 88 -2.90 -6.49 15.28
N ARG A 89 -2.22 -5.73 16.15
CA ARG A 89 -2.87 -4.94 17.19
C ARG A 89 -3.88 -3.91 16.67
N TRP A 90 -3.77 -3.49 15.42
CA TRP A 90 -4.63 -2.48 14.81
C TRP A 90 -6.10 -2.94 14.74
N VAL A 91 -6.36 -4.25 14.68
CA VAL A 91 -7.73 -4.78 14.70
C VAL A 91 -8.49 -4.42 15.98
N ARG A 92 -7.78 -4.11 17.08
CA ARG A 92 -8.39 -3.70 18.37
C ARG A 92 -9.03 -2.32 18.35
N VAL A 93 -8.87 -1.55 17.27
CA VAL A 93 -9.56 -0.26 17.09
C VAL A 93 -11.07 -0.47 16.91
N GLY A 94 -11.46 -1.54 16.22
CA GLY A 94 -12.86 -1.88 15.99
C GLY A 94 -13.00 -2.84 14.82
N ASP A 95 -14.13 -3.55 14.80
CA ASP A 95 -14.43 -4.52 13.75
C ASP A 95 -14.49 -3.86 12.38
N ARG A 96 -13.61 -4.30 11.46
CA ARG A 96 -13.49 -3.81 10.08
C ARG A 96 -13.39 -2.27 9.97
N VAL A 97 -12.81 -1.60 10.97
CA VAL A 97 -12.60 -0.14 10.96
C VAL A 97 -11.27 0.24 10.27
N MET A 98 -10.22 -0.55 10.51
CA MET A 98 -8.89 -0.30 9.95
C MET A 98 -8.75 -0.94 8.57
N MET A 99 -8.07 -0.25 7.64
CA MET A 99 -7.56 -0.87 6.41
C MET A 99 -6.10 -0.48 6.20
N GLU A 100 -5.27 -1.46 5.89
CA GLU A 100 -3.86 -1.28 5.64
C GLU A 100 -3.60 -1.15 4.15
N LEU A 101 -2.88 -0.10 3.75
CA LEU A 101 -2.16 -0.10 2.50
C LEU A 101 -0.84 -0.86 2.69
N SER A 102 -0.92 -2.19 2.64
CA SER A 102 0.16 -3.08 3.08
C SER A 102 1.37 -3.06 2.15
N VAL A 103 1.16 -2.79 0.85
CA VAL A 103 2.24 -2.73 -0.14
C VAL A 103 1.95 -1.67 -1.18
N VAL A 104 2.98 -0.90 -1.56
CA VAL A 104 3.07 -0.20 -2.83
C VAL A 104 4.45 -0.43 -3.39
N GLU A 105 4.53 -1.03 -4.57
CA GLU A 105 5.78 -1.40 -5.19
C GLU A 105 5.77 -1.07 -6.68
N VAL A 106 6.88 -0.51 -7.17
CA VAL A 106 7.11 -0.23 -8.59
C VAL A 106 8.47 -0.80 -8.95
N SER A 107 8.51 -1.61 -10.02
CA SER A 107 9.74 -2.16 -10.57
C SER A 107 10.74 -1.04 -10.89
N ARG A 108 12.02 -1.24 -10.58
CA ARG A 108 13.08 -0.21 -10.74
C ARG A 108 13.05 0.50 -12.09
N ALA A 109 12.86 -0.25 -13.18
CA ALA A 109 12.81 0.28 -14.55
C ALA A 109 11.68 1.27 -14.83
N TRP A 110 10.67 1.32 -13.96
CA TRP A 110 9.46 2.13 -14.11
C TRP A 110 9.28 3.18 -12.99
N ARG A 111 10.28 3.33 -12.11
CA ARG A 111 10.27 4.36 -11.07
C ARG A 111 10.45 5.75 -11.67
N SER A 112 10.12 6.77 -10.88
CA SER A 112 10.17 8.19 -11.28
C SER A 112 9.25 8.59 -12.44
N GLY A 113 8.50 7.64 -13.03
CA GLY A 113 7.47 7.90 -14.05
C GLY A 113 6.07 8.16 -13.49
N GLY A 114 5.92 8.49 -12.20
CA GLY A 114 4.61 8.81 -11.60
C GLY A 114 3.69 7.61 -11.29
N LEU A 115 4.12 6.37 -11.59
CA LEU A 115 3.30 5.17 -11.36
C LEU A 115 2.86 4.99 -9.90
N ALA A 116 3.78 5.19 -8.94
CA ALA A 116 3.45 5.03 -7.52
C ALA A 116 2.30 5.97 -7.11
N LYS A 117 2.29 7.21 -7.62
CA LYS A 117 1.22 8.17 -7.38
C LYS A 117 -0.10 7.69 -7.96
N LYS A 118 -0.11 7.18 -9.20
CA LYS A 118 -1.33 6.68 -9.83
C LYS A 118 -1.87 5.42 -9.17
N ILE A 119 -0.98 4.51 -8.74
CA ILE A 119 -1.35 3.33 -7.95
C ILE A 119 -2.01 3.76 -6.64
N LEU A 120 -1.40 4.69 -5.90
CA LEU A 120 -1.95 5.22 -4.65
C LEU A 120 -3.32 5.87 -4.85
N GLU A 121 -3.46 6.68 -5.89
CA GLU A 121 -4.73 7.33 -6.26
C GLU A 121 -5.86 6.29 -6.39
N LEU A 122 -5.65 5.25 -7.18
CA LEU A 122 -6.68 4.22 -7.43
C LEU A 122 -6.83 3.21 -6.28
N ALA A 123 -5.76 2.94 -5.52
CA ALA A 123 -5.81 2.06 -4.35
C ALA A 123 -6.63 2.70 -3.22
N LEU A 124 -6.43 4.00 -2.97
CA LEU A 124 -7.01 4.73 -1.85
C LEU A 124 -8.38 5.32 -2.15
N ASP A 125 -8.75 5.50 -3.43
CA ASP A 125 -10.10 5.89 -3.89
C ASP A 125 -11.11 4.73 -3.76
N HIS A 126 -11.12 4.14 -2.57
CA HIS A 126 -11.93 3.01 -2.20
C HIS A 126 -13.36 3.48 -1.85
N PRO A 127 -14.44 2.82 -2.32
CA PRO A 127 -15.81 3.31 -2.12
C PRO A 127 -16.27 3.45 -0.67
N ILE A 128 -15.63 2.74 0.26
CA ILE A 128 -15.92 2.81 1.71
C ILE A 128 -14.84 3.57 2.50
N GLN A 129 -13.96 4.34 1.83
CA GLN A 129 -12.83 5.01 2.50
C GLN A 129 -13.27 5.96 3.63
N GLU A 130 -14.43 6.60 3.51
CA GLU A 130 -14.93 7.52 4.54
C GLU A 130 -15.34 6.81 5.83
N ASP A 131 -15.65 5.51 5.75
CA ASP A 131 -15.99 4.65 6.88
C ASP A 131 -14.77 3.87 7.40
N LYS A 132 -13.55 4.25 7.00
CA LYS A 132 -12.32 3.54 7.34
C LYS A 132 -11.25 4.47 7.90
N ILE A 133 -10.40 3.88 8.74
CA ILE A 133 -9.10 4.43 9.09
C ILE A 133 -8.08 3.70 8.22
N GLN A 134 -7.61 4.37 7.17
CA GLN A 134 -6.58 3.82 6.29
C GLN A 134 -5.21 4.11 6.91
N TYR A 135 -4.33 3.12 6.97
CA TYR A 135 -2.98 3.29 7.48
C TYR A 135 -1.95 2.60 6.61
N MET A 136 -0.69 2.96 6.82
CA MET A 136 0.46 2.24 6.29
C MET A 136 1.54 2.18 7.38
N VAL A 137 2.32 1.11 7.34
CA VAL A 137 3.55 0.99 8.12
C VAL A 137 4.73 0.94 7.15
N GLY A 138 5.68 1.86 7.33
CA GLY A 138 6.92 1.89 6.56
C GLY A 138 8.06 1.33 7.39
N TYR A 139 8.52 0.13 7.05
CA TYR A 139 9.69 -0.50 7.66
C TYR A 139 10.92 -0.31 6.78
N SER A 140 12.02 0.22 7.32
CA SER A 140 13.17 0.58 6.49
C SER A 140 13.95 -0.59 5.90
N TRP A 141 13.87 -1.77 6.52
CA TRP A 141 14.40 -3.01 5.94
C TRP A 141 13.59 -3.51 4.74
N THR A 142 12.41 -2.91 4.50
CA THR A 142 11.62 -3.14 3.29
C THR A 142 11.83 -2.04 2.23
N TRP A 143 12.88 -1.23 2.31
CA TRP A 143 13.13 -0.15 1.34
C TRP A 143 14.33 -0.45 0.45
N ASP A 144 14.18 -0.11 -0.82
CA ASP A 144 15.24 -0.20 -1.81
C ASP A 144 16.11 1.07 -1.80
N ILE A 145 16.89 1.23 -0.73
CA ILE A 145 17.79 2.37 -0.53
C ILE A 145 18.83 2.45 -1.64
N GLU A 146 19.49 1.33 -1.96
CA GLU A 146 20.51 1.25 -3.01
C GLU A 146 19.94 1.68 -4.37
N GLY A 147 18.80 1.12 -4.77
CA GLY A 147 18.18 1.43 -6.07
C GLY A 147 17.57 2.83 -6.15
N SER A 148 17.36 3.51 -5.02
CA SER A 148 16.92 4.91 -5.01
C SER A 148 18.06 5.92 -5.05
N GLY A 149 19.24 5.55 -4.54
CA GLY A 149 20.38 6.45 -4.36
C GLY A 149 20.16 7.52 -3.26
N LEU A 150 19.08 7.44 -2.49
CA LEU A 150 18.76 8.39 -1.43
C LEU A 150 19.32 7.93 -0.08
N PRO A 151 19.84 8.83 0.77
CA PRO A 151 20.05 8.54 2.19
C PRO A 151 18.74 8.08 2.85
N ILE A 152 18.82 7.18 3.83
CA ILE A 152 17.65 6.54 4.45
C ILE A 152 16.59 7.54 4.98
N MET A 153 17.02 8.66 5.57
CA MET A 153 16.11 9.70 6.05
C MET A 153 15.49 10.52 4.91
N ALA A 154 16.22 10.75 3.83
CA ALA A 154 15.67 11.40 2.64
C ALA A 154 14.64 10.50 1.95
N TYR A 155 14.86 9.18 1.93
CA TYR A 155 13.87 8.21 1.45
C TYR A 155 12.60 8.25 2.31
N ARG A 156 12.75 8.28 3.63
CA ARG A 156 11.65 8.45 4.57
C ARG A 156 10.84 9.72 4.28
N ASP A 157 11.51 10.86 4.14
CA ASP A 157 10.82 12.14 3.94
C ASP A 157 10.11 12.21 2.57
N MET A 158 10.70 11.60 1.53
CA MET A 158 10.05 11.40 0.24
C MET A 158 8.78 10.56 0.38
N MET A 159 8.82 9.44 1.11
CA MET A 159 7.63 8.60 1.35
C MET A 159 6.56 9.38 2.12
N ILE A 160 6.92 10.10 3.17
CA ILE A 160 5.98 10.96 3.92
C ILE A 160 5.32 11.98 3.00
N GLY A 161 6.10 12.66 2.16
CA GLY A 161 5.58 13.64 1.20
C GLY A 161 4.67 13.04 0.13
N LEU A 162 4.95 11.81 -0.31
CA LEU A 162 4.09 11.08 -1.25
C LEU A 162 2.73 10.77 -0.61
N PHE A 163 2.73 10.18 0.58
CA PHE A 163 1.52 9.77 1.28
C PHE A 163 0.69 10.97 1.79
N ALA A 164 1.34 12.06 2.20
CA ALA A 164 0.66 13.28 2.63
C ALA A 164 -0.26 13.88 1.55
N GLN A 165 0.09 13.73 0.26
CA GLN A 165 -0.76 14.16 -0.87
C GLN A 165 -2.11 13.43 -0.90
N PHE A 166 -2.23 12.28 -0.24
CA PHE A 166 -3.45 11.47 -0.15
C PHE A 166 -4.13 11.57 1.22
N GLY A 167 -3.77 12.56 2.04
CA GLY A 167 -4.39 12.81 3.35
C GLY A 167 -3.84 11.99 4.50
N PHE A 168 -2.72 11.28 4.30
CA PHE A 168 -2.04 10.58 5.37
C PHE A 168 -1.23 11.55 6.23
N SER A 169 -1.26 11.32 7.54
CA SER A 169 -0.50 12.07 8.53
C SER A 169 0.39 11.15 9.34
N LEU A 170 1.62 11.58 9.63
CA LEU A 170 2.52 10.82 10.50
C LEU A 170 1.93 10.75 11.91
N ARG A 171 2.00 9.56 12.51
CA ARG A 171 1.49 9.30 13.85
C ARG A 171 2.56 8.62 14.70
N GLN A 172 2.63 9.02 15.96
CA GLN A 172 3.47 8.35 16.95
C GLN A 172 2.80 7.06 17.42
N THR A 173 3.62 6.09 17.79
CA THR A 173 3.15 4.79 18.25
C THR A 173 4.26 4.05 18.97
N ASN A 174 3.92 3.21 19.95
CA ASN A 174 4.89 2.35 20.63
C ASN A 174 4.97 0.93 20.02
N GLU A 175 4.51 0.76 18.78
CA GLU A 175 4.61 -0.53 18.11
C GLU A 175 6.08 -0.95 18.04
N PRO A 176 6.47 -2.13 18.56
CA PRO A 176 7.87 -2.52 18.68
C PRO A 176 8.68 -2.45 17.39
N ASN A 177 8.11 -2.90 16.26
CA ASN A 177 8.80 -2.88 14.96
C ASN A 177 8.94 -1.44 14.43
N ILE A 178 7.95 -0.59 14.63
CA ILE A 178 8.01 0.83 14.22
C ILE A 178 9.00 1.59 15.10
N MET A 179 9.05 1.31 16.39
CA MET A 179 10.01 1.93 17.32
C MET A 179 11.44 1.41 17.15
N MET A 180 11.62 0.27 16.47
CA MET A 180 12.92 -0.38 16.31
C MET A 180 13.95 0.54 15.64
N ARG A 181 13.52 1.41 14.72
CA ARG A 181 14.39 2.31 13.98
C ARG A 181 13.74 3.69 13.80
N PRO A 182 14.50 4.79 13.94
CA PRO A 182 13.94 6.14 13.86
C PRO A 182 13.36 6.48 12.48
N GLU A 183 13.84 5.84 11.42
CA GLU A 183 13.33 6.06 10.08
C GLU A 183 11.98 5.38 9.82
N ASN A 184 11.61 4.36 10.59
CA ASN A 184 10.33 3.68 10.43
C ASN A 184 9.18 4.66 10.68
N MET A 185 8.04 4.38 10.05
CA MET A 185 6.91 5.31 10.11
C MET A 185 5.58 4.58 10.21
N PHE A 186 4.66 5.23 10.92
CA PHE A 186 3.24 4.90 10.94
C PHE A 186 2.48 6.11 10.42
N MET A 187 1.72 5.97 9.34
CA MET A 187 0.91 7.06 8.81
C MET A 187 -0.55 6.64 8.71
N VAL A 188 -1.44 7.59 9.01
CA VAL A 188 -2.89 7.34 9.06
C VAL A 188 -3.66 8.43 8.33
N LYS A 189 -4.67 8.01 7.57
CA LYS A 189 -5.75 8.81 7.01
C LYS A 189 -7.08 8.38 7.65
N ILE A 190 -7.82 9.35 8.19
CA ILE A 190 -9.09 9.11 8.88
C ILE A 190 -10.22 9.52 7.95
N GLY A 191 -11.14 8.60 7.65
CA GLY A 191 -12.34 8.87 6.87
C GLY A 191 -13.33 9.78 7.61
N ALA A 192 -14.14 10.52 6.87
CA ALA A 192 -15.05 11.53 7.40
C ALA A 192 -16.16 10.98 8.30
N ASN A 193 -16.51 9.70 8.17
CA ASN A 193 -17.58 9.07 8.96
C ASN A 193 -17.05 8.37 10.23
N ILE A 194 -15.75 8.45 10.51
CA ILE A 194 -15.17 7.84 11.70
C ILE A 194 -15.58 8.62 12.95
N SER A 195 -16.21 7.93 13.91
CA SER A 195 -16.64 8.55 15.17
C SER A 195 -15.46 8.95 16.06
N GLU A 196 -15.66 10.00 16.86
CA GLU A 196 -14.71 10.42 17.90
C GLU A 196 -14.32 9.31 18.89
N ALA A 197 -15.23 8.37 19.16
CA ALA A 197 -14.95 7.21 19.99
C ALA A 197 -13.89 6.29 19.35
N LEU A 198 -13.99 6.03 18.04
CA LEU A 198 -13.01 5.24 17.30
C LEU A 198 -11.67 5.98 17.16
N ILE A 199 -11.67 7.30 16.98
CA ILE A 199 -10.43 8.11 16.96
C ILE A 199 -9.72 8.02 18.31
N ARG A 200 -10.45 8.09 19.43
CA ARG A 200 -9.88 7.87 20.76
C ARG A 200 -9.36 6.45 20.94
N ARG A 201 -10.09 5.43 20.46
CA ARG A 201 -9.65 4.03 20.51
C ARG A 201 -8.37 3.82 19.69
N LEU A 202 -8.27 4.40 18.51
CA LEU A 202 -7.04 4.42 17.70
C LEU A 202 -5.86 4.92 18.54
N LYS A 203 -6.02 6.06 19.23
CA LYS A 203 -4.97 6.62 20.09
C LYS A 203 -4.56 5.67 21.22
N GLN A 204 -5.51 4.97 21.84
CA GLN A 204 -5.18 3.98 22.88
C GLN A 204 -4.39 2.79 22.30
N VAL A 205 -4.85 2.23 21.18
CA VAL A 205 -4.21 1.09 20.51
C VAL A 205 -2.81 1.44 20.01
N GLN A 206 -2.59 2.67 19.51
CA GLN A 206 -1.27 3.17 19.12
C GLN A 206 -0.22 3.09 20.23
N PHE A 207 -0.66 3.12 21.48
CA PHE A 207 0.21 3.06 22.65
C PHE A 207 -0.03 1.81 23.52
N ASN A 208 -0.81 0.84 23.04
CA ASN A 208 -1.15 -0.37 23.79
C ASN A 208 -1.73 -0.05 25.20
N LEU A 209 -2.62 0.95 25.25
CA LEU A 209 -3.29 1.47 26.46
C LEU A 209 -4.78 1.11 26.51
N ASP A 210 -5.16 0.08 25.78
CA ASP A 210 -6.53 -0.23 25.39
C ASP A 210 -7.15 -1.41 26.14
#